data_AF-A0AAV7SSD5-F1
#
_entry.id   AF-A0AAV7SSD5-F1
#
_cell.length_a   1.000
_cell.length_b   1.000
_cell.length_c   1.000
_cell.angle_alpha   90.00
_cell.angle_beta   90.00
_cell.angle_gamma   90.00
#
_symmetry.space_group_name_H-M   'P 1'
#
loop_
_entity.id
_entity.type
_entity.pdbx_description
1 polymer ?
#
loop_
_entity_poly.entity_id
_entity_poly.type
_entity_poly.pdbx_seq_one_letter_code
_entity_poly.pdbx_strand_id
1 'polypeptide(L)'
;MASVPALEPFVVEGPPSTQAAQWKEWVDRLEAYFAATALDNDRRRPMLLHLGGAAIHKLGQSVAEEGPPFTYQSLKQSLTALFEPLANPDYERFLLSKI
;
A
#
# COMPACT_ATOMS: atom_id res chain seq x y z
N MET A 1 -19.99 -17.15 -15.46
CA MET A 1 -18.84 -16.23 -15.39
C MET A 1 -18.68 -15.84 -13.93
N ALA A 2 -17.62 -16.29 -13.25
CA ALA A 2 -17.40 -15.91 -11.86
C ALA A 2 -17.05 -14.41 -11.83
N SER A 3 -17.97 -13.59 -11.34
CA SER A 3 -17.70 -12.17 -11.11
C SER A 3 -16.78 -12.12 -9.90
N VAL A 4 -15.51 -11.77 -10.10
CA VAL A 4 -14.61 -11.50 -8.99
C VAL A 4 -15.22 -10.32 -8.21
N PRO A 5 -15.46 -10.45 -6.89
CA PRO A 5 -16.00 -9.35 -6.11
C PRO A 5 -15.05 -8.15 -6.19
N ALA A 6 -15.62 -6.96 -6.35
CA ALA A 6 -14.84 -5.73 -6.45
C ALA A 6 -14.02 -5.54 -5.17
N LEU A 7 -12.72 -5.26 -5.31
CA LEU A 7 -11.87 -4.93 -4.18
C LEU A 7 -12.28 -3.54 -3.67
N GLU A 8 -12.68 -3.46 -2.40
CA GLU A 8 -13.01 -2.18 -1.77
C GLU A 8 -11.76 -1.31 -1.60
N PRO A 9 -11.88 0.02 -1.72
CA PRO A 9 -10.76 0.92 -1.50
C PRO A 9 -10.17 0.78 -0.11
N PHE A 10 -8.85 0.96 0.00
CA PHE A 10 -8.20 1.01 1.29
C PHE A 10 -8.62 2.29 2.04
N VAL A 11 -9.26 2.11 3.20
CA VAL A 11 -9.67 3.21 4.08
C VAL A 11 -8.75 3.21 5.28
N VAL A 12 -8.01 4.32 5.45
CA VAL A 12 -7.13 4.52 6.61
C VAL A 12 -7.99 4.99 7.78
N GLU A 13 -8.57 4.05 8.52
CA GLU A 13 -9.38 4.34 9.71
C GLU A 13 -8.84 3.58 10.93
N GLY A 14 -8.56 4.32 12.01
CA GLY A 14 -8.17 3.78 13.30
C GLY A 14 -6.73 4.09 13.74
N PRO A 15 -6.31 3.60 14.92
CA PRO A 15 -4.98 3.84 15.46
C PRO A 15 -3.86 3.22 14.60
N PRO A 16 -2.64 3.76 14.66
CA PRO A 16 -1.53 3.38 13.79
C PRO A 16 -1.20 1.87 13.77
N SER A 17 -1.34 1.20 14.91
CA SER A 17 -1.15 -0.24 15.06
C SER A 17 -2.18 -1.08 14.28
N THR A 18 -3.41 -0.57 14.10
CA THR A 18 -4.44 -1.22 13.30
C THR A 18 -4.29 -0.95 11.81
N GLN A 19 -3.70 0.19 11.43
CA GLN A 19 -3.47 0.55 10.03
C GLN A 19 -2.47 -0.39 9.35
N ALA A 20 -1.41 -0.81 10.05
CA ALA A 20 -0.44 -1.78 9.54
C ALA A 20 -1.09 -3.15 9.24
N ALA A 21 -1.94 -3.62 10.15
CA ALA A 21 -2.65 -4.89 10.00
C ALA A 21 -3.69 -4.82 8.87
N GLN A 22 -4.47 -3.74 8.80
CA GLN A 22 -5.43 -3.49 7.73
C GLN A 22 -4.74 -3.37 6.36
N TRP A 23 -3.60 -2.69 6.29
CA TRP A 23 -2.81 -2.56 5.07
C TRP A 23 -2.35 -3.93 4.57
N LYS A 24 -1.81 -4.76 5.47
CA LYS A 24 -1.38 -6.12 5.13
C LYS A 24 -2.54 -6.97 4.61
N GLU A 25 -3.69 -6.97 5.30
CA GLU A 25 -4.87 -7.70 4.84
C GLU A 25 -5.35 -7.22 3.47
N TRP A 26 -5.37 -5.90 3.25
CA TRP A 26 -5.80 -5.31 1.99
C TRP A 26 -4.84 -5.67 0.83
N VAL A 27 -3.53 -5.63 1.07
CA VAL A 27 -2.52 -6.05 0.09
C VAL A 27 -2.66 -7.54 -0.25
N ASP A 28 -2.90 -8.40 0.73
CA ASP A 28 -3.12 -9.83 0.50
C ASP A 28 -4.36 -10.07 -0.39
N ARG A 29 -5.45 -9.33 -0.15
CA ARG A 29 -6.64 -9.35 -1.03
C ARG A 29 -6.35 -8.83 -2.43
N LEU A 30 -5.53 -7.78 -2.57
CA LEU A 30 -5.12 -7.23 -3.86
C LEU A 30 -4.30 -8.23 -4.67
N GLU A 31 -3.36 -8.95 -4.05
CA GLU A 31 -2.55 -9.99 -4.71
C GLU A 31 -3.43 -11.17 -5.15
N ALA A 32 -4.40 -11.58 -4.33
CA ALA A 32 -5.39 -12.59 -4.71
C ALA A 32 -6.25 -12.13 -5.90
N TYR A 33 -6.63 -10.85 -5.94
CA TYR A 33 -7.35 -10.27 -7.07
C TYR A 33 -6.51 -10.29 -8.36
N PHE A 34 -5.22 -9.93 -8.29
CA PHE A 34 -4.32 -10.00 -9.46
C PHE A 34 -4.10 -11.43 -9.95
N ALA A 35 -4.00 -12.40 -9.03
CA ALA A 35 -3.90 -13.81 -9.38
C ALA A 35 -5.20 -14.30 -10.07
N ALA A 36 -6.36 -13.93 -9.54
CA ALA A 36 -7.66 -14.33 -10.08
C ALA A 36 -7.97 -13.71 -11.45
N THR A 37 -7.45 -12.51 -11.72
CA THR A 37 -7.70 -11.77 -12.98
C THR A 37 -6.60 -11.97 -14.02
N ALA A 38 -5.57 -12.77 -13.71
CA ALA A 38 -4.40 -13.00 -14.55
C ALA A 38 -3.74 -11.68 -15.02
N LEU A 39 -3.63 -10.70 -14.12
CA LEU A 39 -3.18 -9.37 -14.47
C LEU A 39 -1.66 -9.31 -14.70
N ASP A 40 -1.26 -8.77 -15.85
CA ASP A 40 0.13 -8.51 -16.22
C ASP A 40 0.82 -7.56 -15.23
N ASN A 41 2.12 -7.76 -15.00
CA ASN A 41 2.90 -6.98 -14.05
C ASN A 41 2.87 -5.47 -14.33
N ASP A 42 2.84 -5.06 -15.60
CA ASP A 42 2.80 -3.64 -16.00
C ASP A 42 1.49 -2.96 -15.57
N ARG A 43 0.40 -3.73 -15.42
CA ARG A 43 -0.91 -3.23 -15.03
C ARG A 43 -1.12 -3.24 -13.51
N ARG A 44 -0.29 -3.96 -12.75
CA ARG A 44 -0.44 -4.08 -11.28
C ARG A 44 -0.18 -2.76 -10.57
N ARG A 45 0.79 -1.98 -11.04
CA ARG A 45 1.12 -0.66 -10.48
C ARG A 45 -0.04 0.34 -10.58
N PRO A 46 -0.58 0.64 -11.77
CA PRO A 46 -1.73 1.56 -11.85
C PRO A 46 -2.97 1.00 -11.13
N MET A 47 -3.15 -0.32 -11.07
CA MET A 47 -4.25 -0.90 -10.30
C MET A 47 -4.10 -0.76 -8.79
N LEU A 48 -2.89 -0.89 -8.24
CA LEU A 48 -2.65 -0.61 -6.83
C LEU A 48 -3.03 0.83 -6.47
N LEU A 49 -2.67 1.79 -7.32
CA LEU A 49 -2.97 3.21 -7.11
C LEU A 49 -4.46 3.52 -7.27
N HIS A 50 -5.13 2.89 -8.23
CA HIS A 50 -6.55 3.08 -8.48
C HIS A 50 -7.42 2.44 -7.40
N LEU A 51 -7.16 1.16 -7.09
CA LEU A 51 -7.90 0.40 -6.10
C LEU A 51 -7.57 0.83 -4.67
N GLY A 52 -6.36 1.33 -4.40
CA GLY A 52 -5.98 1.85 -3.08
C GLY A 52 -6.69 3.14 -2.69
N GLY A 53 -7.44 3.77 -3.61
CA GLY A 53 -8.16 5.01 -3.35
C GLY A 53 -7.28 6.26 -3.29
N ALA A 54 -7.90 7.41 -3.04
CA ALA A 54 -7.26 8.72 -3.17
C ALA A 54 -6.05 8.91 -2.24
N ALA A 55 -6.10 8.35 -1.02
CA ALA A 55 -5.01 8.43 -0.05
C ALA A 55 -3.76 7.68 -0.54
N ILE A 56 -3.91 6.42 -0.96
CA ILE A 56 -2.81 5.61 -1.49
C ILE A 56 -2.31 6.16 -2.82
N HIS A 57 -3.18 6.71 -3.67
CA HIS A 57 -2.77 7.38 -4.89
C HIS A 57 -1.85 8.57 -4.60
N LYS A 58 -2.22 9.43 -3.65
CA LYS A 58 -1.41 10.59 -3.24
C LYS A 58 -0.08 10.17 -2.60
N LEU A 59 -0.10 9.17 -1.71
CA LEU A 59 1.12 8.63 -1.10
C LEU A 59 2.04 8.00 -2.16
N GLY A 60 1.48 7.24 -3.09
CA GLY A 60 2.24 6.63 -4.18
C GLY A 60 2.85 7.64 -5.14
N GLN A 61 2.15 8.76 -5.41
CA GLN A 61 2.72 9.88 -6.16
C GLN A 61 3.88 10.54 -5.41
N SER A 62 3.72 10.82 -4.12
CA SER A 62 4.79 11.39 -3.27
C SER A 62 6.03 10.51 -3.25
N VAL A 63 5.86 9.19 -3.13
CA VAL A 63 6.97 8.23 -3.15
C VAL A 63 7.63 8.14 -4.53
N ALA A 64 6.85 8.27 -5.61
CA ALA A 64 7.36 8.20 -6.97
C ALA A 64 8.20 9.43 -7.38
N GLU A 65 8.01 10.58 -6.72
CA GLU A 65 8.82 11.79 -6.93
C GLU A 65 10.25 11.65 -6.36
N GLU A 66 10.49 10.72 -5.43
CA GLU A 66 11.75 10.57 -4.70
C GLU A 66 12.77 9.59 -5.36
N GLY A 67 12.49 8.98 -6.52
CA GLY A 67 13.43 7.98 -7.09
C GLY A 67 13.15 7.39 -8.49
N PRO A 68 14.04 6.47 -8.96
CA PRO A 68 14.03 5.84 -10.29
C PRO A 68 12.75 5.01 -10.57
N PRO A 69 12.49 4.53 -11.82
CA PRO A 69 11.19 3.99 -12.21
C PRO A 69 10.63 2.95 -11.24
N PHE A 70 9.56 3.33 -10.55
CA PHE A 70 8.89 2.49 -9.57
C PHE A 70 8.16 1.32 -10.25
N THR A 71 8.73 0.13 -10.11
CA THR A 71 8.05 -1.15 -10.35
C THR A 71 6.93 -1.36 -9.33
N TYR A 72 5.95 -2.21 -9.64
CA TYR A 72 4.90 -2.59 -8.67
C TYR A 72 5.46 -3.02 -7.31
N GLN A 73 6.51 -3.86 -7.32
CA GLN A 73 7.15 -4.36 -6.10
C GLN A 73 7.78 -3.25 -5.25
N SER A 74 8.51 -2.32 -5.86
CA SER A 74 9.14 -1.22 -5.12
C SER A 74 8.10 -0.27 -4.55
N LEU A 75 7.05 0.06 -5.32
CA LEU A 75 5.94 0.88 -4.83
C LEU A 75 5.22 0.21 -3.65
N LYS A 76 4.94 -1.09 -3.77
CA LYS A 76 4.32 -1.86 -2.68
C LYS A 76 5.20 -1.84 -1.43
N GLN A 77 6.51 -2.08 -1.56
CA GLN A 77 7.44 -2.06 -0.44
C GLN A 77 7.52 -0.69 0.22
N SER A 78 7.63 0.39 -0.54
CA SER A 78 7.66 1.75 0.00
C SER A 78 6.35 2.10 0.72
N LEU A 79 5.20 1.74 0.16
CA LEU A 79 3.91 1.96 0.83
C LEU A 79 3.81 1.12 2.12
N THR A 80 4.18 -0.16 2.08
CA THR A 80 4.22 -1.01 3.29
C THR A 80 5.16 -0.42 4.35
N ALA A 81 6.31 0.11 3.95
CA ALA A 81 7.25 0.75 4.86
C ALA A 81 6.75 2.09 5.44
N LEU A 82 5.67 2.68 4.91
CA LEU A 82 4.98 3.82 5.55
C LEU A 82 4.00 3.35 6.63
N PHE A 83 3.46 2.14 6.49
CA PHE A 83 2.51 1.55 7.45
C PHE A 83 3.18 0.66 8.51
N GLU A 84 4.34 0.05 8.23
CA GLU A 84 5.12 -0.77 9.18
C GLU A 84 5.81 -0.05 10.35
N PRO A 85 6.33 1.19 10.26
CA PRO A 85 7.13 1.79 11.34
C PRO A 85 6.31 2.15 12.58
N LEU A 86 5.00 1.97 12.54
CA LEU A 86 4.12 2.10 13.71
C LEU A 86 4.12 0.84 14.59
N ALA A 87 4.90 -0.19 14.22
CA ALA A 87 5.13 -1.38 15.02
C ALA A 87 6.47 -1.36 15.79
N ASN A 88 7.34 -0.36 15.58
CA ASN A 88 8.67 -0.33 16.21
C ASN A 88 8.84 0.93 17.09
N PRO A 89 8.75 0.82 18.43
CA PRO A 89 8.86 1.97 19.34
C PRO A 89 10.21 2.72 19.26
N ASP A 90 11.24 2.09 18.67
CA ASP A 90 12.53 2.73 18.43
C ASP A 90 12.50 3.78 17.30
N TYR A 91 11.59 3.64 16.33
CA TYR A 91 11.46 4.60 15.23
C TYR A 91 10.74 5.89 15.68
N GLU A 92 9.72 5.76 16.55
CA GLU A 92 9.06 6.91 17.19
C GLU A 92 10.05 7.73 18.04
N ARG A 93 10.95 7.07 18.77
CA ARG A 93 12.03 7.75 19.52
C ARG A 93 12.98 8.51 18.61
N PHE A 94 13.35 7.94 17.46
CA PHE A 94 14.24 8.60 16.50
C PHE A 94 13.62 9.88 15.92
N LEU A 95 12.34 9.84 15.54
CA LEU A 95 11.63 11.02 15.02
C LEU A 95 11.47 12.12 16.07
N LEU A 96 11.15 11.75 17.32
CA LEU A 96 11.02 12.72 18.42
C LEU A 96 12.36 13.32 18.88
N SER A 97 13.48 12.60 18.71
CA SER A 97 14.82 13.13 19.01
C SER A 97 15.38 14.13 18.00
N LYS A 98 14.68 14.32 16.87
CA LYS A 98 15.05 15.26 15.81
C LYS A 98 14.24 16.56 15.79
N ILE A 99 13.37 16.76 16.79
CA ILE A 99 12.64 18.01 17.07
C ILE A 99 13.37 18.73 18.21
#